data_AF-A0A709EUZ8-F1
#
_entry.id   AF-A0A709EUZ8-F1
#
_cell.length_a   1.000
_cell.length_b   1.000
_cell.length_c   1.000
_cell.angle_alpha   90.00
_cell.angle_beta   90.00
_cell.angle_gamma   90.00
#
_symmetry.space_group_name_H-M   'P 1'
#
loop_
_entity.id
_entity.type
_entity.pdbx_description
1 polymer ?
#
loop_
_entity_poly.entity_id
_entity_poly.type
_entity_poly.pdbx_seq_one_letter_code
_entity_poly.pdbx_strand_id
1 'polypeptide(L)'
;MMLISNRGSVIVIMSRIKGINCIHFTDPVLSGSNNDLWIPVSDTDYFKFIENLLVINNIANNVVRIDVKSIGDTYKDFEVIYNVK
;
A
#
# COMPACT_ATOMS: atom_id res chain seq x y z
N MET A 1 -3.85 17.34 26.52
CA MET A 1 -3.95 15.93 26.09
C MET A 1 -3.26 15.82 24.74
N MET A 2 -2.06 15.26 24.70
CA MET A 2 -1.30 15.09 23.46
C MET A 2 -1.91 13.91 22.72
N LEU A 3 -2.62 14.14 21.62
CA LEU A 3 -3.03 13.08 20.71
C LEU A 3 -1.75 12.54 20.08
N ILE A 4 -1.15 11.52 20.69
CA ILE A 4 -0.09 10.76 20.04
C ILE A 4 -0.77 10.08 18.86
N SER A 5 -0.59 10.66 17.70
CA SER A 5 -1.17 10.14 16.49
C SER A 5 -0.47 8.81 16.19
N ASN A 6 -1.13 7.68 16.46
CA ASN A 6 -0.53 6.38 16.23
C ASN A 6 -0.34 6.20 14.72
N ARG A 7 0.91 6.01 14.28
CA ARG A 7 1.29 5.88 12.87
C ARG A 7 1.71 4.44 12.63
N GLY A 8 1.22 3.88 11.54
CA GLY A 8 1.68 2.60 11.01
C GLY A 8 2.47 2.80 9.72
N SER A 9 3.24 1.79 9.35
CA SER A 9 3.87 1.69 8.03
C SER A 9 3.64 0.32 7.41
N VAL A 10 3.60 0.25 6.08
CA VAL A 10 3.53 -1.00 5.31
C VAL A 10 4.36 -0.87 4.06
N ILE A 11 5.04 -1.95 3.68
CA ILE A 11 5.70 -2.06 2.38
C ILE A 11 4.67 -2.53 1.35
N VAL A 12 4.57 -1.77 0.26
CA VAL A 12 3.75 -2.11 -0.90
C VAL A 12 4.67 -2.25 -2.10
N ILE A 13 4.63 -3.41 -2.74
CA ILE A 13 5.39 -3.71 -3.95
C ILE A 13 4.49 -3.41 -5.14
N MET A 14 4.97 -2.64 -6.11
CA MET A 14 4.35 -2.53 -7.42
C MET A 14 5.23 -3.22 -8.45
N SER A 15 4.64 -4.12 -9.24
CA SER A 15 5.35 -4.84 -10.28
C SER A 15 4.48 -4.99 -11.53
N ARG A 16 5.12 -5.04 -12.70
CA ARG A 16 4.44 -5.23 -13.98
C ARG A 16 4.24 -6.72 -14.26
N ILE A 17 3.03 -7.20 -14.02
CA ILE A 17 2.65 -8.61 -14.22
C ILE A 17 1.87 -8.72 -15.53
N LYS A 18 2.39 -9.50 -16.49
CA LYS A 18 1.76 -9.70 -17.82
C LYS A 18 1.42 -8.37 -18.53
N GLY A 19 2.26 -7.35 -18.32
CA GLY A 19 2.08 -6.02 -18.92
C GLY A 19 1.16 -5.06 -18.13
N ILE A 20 0.59 -5.50 -17.01
CA ILE A 20 -0.30 -4.70 -16.15
C ILE A 20 0.44 -4.38 -14.85
N ASN A 21 0.38 -3.12 -14.41
CA ASN A 21 0.93 -2.76 -13.11
C ASN A 21 0.01 -3.26 -12.00
N CYS A 22 0.59 -3.99 -11.07
CA CYS A 22 -0.12 -4.61 -9.96
C CYS A 22 0.58 -4.28 -8.66
N ILE A 23 -0.19 -4.12 -7.58
CA ILE A 23 0.36 -3.95 -6.24
C ILE A 23 0.12 -5.18 -5.37
N HIS A 24 1.05 -5.40 -4.46
CA HIS A 24 1.00 -6.42 -3.44
C HIS A 24 1.42 -5.84 -2.09
N PHE A 25 0.73 -6.22 -1.01
CA PHE A 25 1.02 -5.79 0.34
C PHE A 25 1.77 -6.90 1.07
N THR A 26 2.94 -6.59 1.65
CA THR A 26 3.80 -7.62 2.25
C THR A 26 3.34 -8.06 3.64
N ASP A 27 2.87 -7.12 4.47
CA ASP A 27 2.38 -7.34 5.85
C ASP A 27 1.75 -6.02 6.36
N PRO A 28 0.49 -5.97 6.86
CA PRO A 28 -0.45 -7.06 7.12
C PRO A 28 -1.22 -7.54 5.90
N VAL A 29 -1.73 -8.78 5.98
CA VAL A 29 -2.61 -9.36 4.96
C VAL A 29 -3.91 -8.55 4.90
N LEU A 30 -4.22 -8.00 3.72
CA LEU A 30 -5.48 -7.32 3.45
C LEU A 30 -6.63 -8.34 3.47
N SER A 31 -7.22 -8.62 4.63
CA SER A 31 -8.37 -9.51 4.85
C SER A 31 -8.31 -10.89 4.14
N GLY A 32 -8.14 -11.96 4.91
CA GLY A 32 -8.12 -13.34 4.39
C GLY A 32 -6.73 -13.98 4.42
N SER A 33 -6.58 -15.16 3.82
CA SER A 33 -5.36 -15.99 3.89
C SER A 33 -4.58 -15.97 2.58
N ASN A 34 -4.20 -14.80 2.05
CA ASN A 34 -3.53 -14.76 0.75
C ASN A 34 -2.26 -13.91 0.74
N ASN A 35 -1.11 -14.58 0.86
CA ASN A 35 0.22 -14.00 0.80
C ASN A 35 0.67 -13.66 -0.63
N ASP A 36 -0.15 -13.90 -1.66
CA ASP A 36 0.22 -13.72 -3.07
C ASP A 36 -0.84 -12.94 -3.87
N LEU A 37 -1.74 -12.20 -3.22
CA LEU A 37 -2.72 -11.39 -3.96
C LEU A 37 -2.04 -10.20 -4.62
N TRP A 38 -2.18 -10.11 -5.95
CA TRP A 38 -1.76 -8.98 -6.77
C TRP A 38 -2.98 -8.26 -7.32
N ILE A 39 -3.05 -6.95 -7.09
CA ILE A 39 -4.21 -6.14 -7.44
C ILE A 39 -3.81 -5.16 -8.55
N PRO A 40 -4.44 -5.21 -9.74
CA PRO A 40 -4.19 -4.26 -10.81
C PRO A 40 -4.40 -2.82 -10.35
N VAL A 41 -3.51 -1.92 -10.75
CA VAL A 41 -3.56 -0.50 -10.40
C VAL A 41 -3.16 0.37 -11.59
N SER A 42 -3.71 1.58 -11.64
CA SER A 42 -3.26 2.63 -12.56
C SER A 42 -1.93 3.25 -12.12
N ASP A 43 -1.12 3.67 -13.08
CA ASP A 43 0.16 4.35 -12.84
C ASP A 43 0.01 5.74 -12.22
N THR A 44 -1.14 6.39 -12.45
CA THR A 44 -1.38 7.77 -12.02
C THR A 44 -2.02 7.87 -10.64
N ASP A 45 -2.72 6.83 -10.18
CA ASP A 45 -3.64 6.92 -9.04
C ASP A 45 -3.35 5.91 -7.93
N TYR A 46 -2.14 5.33 -7.91
CA TYR A 46 -1.78 4.32 -6.91
C TYR A 46 -1.87 4.84 -5.46
N PHE A 47 -1.67 6.14 -5.22
CA PHE A 47 -1.83 6.72 -3.88
C PHE A 47 -3.25 6.52 -3.35
N LYS A 48 -4.26 6.96 -4.13
CA LYS A 48 -5.65 6.89 -3.69
C LYS A 48 -6.13 5.44 -3.63
N PHE A 49 -5.62 4.61 -4.53
CA PHE A 49 -5.90 3.19 -4.54
C PHE A 49 -5.41 2.49 -3.27
N ILE A 50 -4.14 2.70 -2.88
CA ILE A 50 -3.56 2.15 -1.65
C ILE A 50 -4.32 2.65 -0.42
N GLU A 51 -4.65 3.94 -0.36
CA GLU A 51 -5.43 4.49 0.75
C GLU A 51 -6.78 3.80 0.89
N ASN A 52 -7.54 3.66 -0.20
CA ASN A 52 -8.84 3.02 -0.18
C ASN A 52 -8.74 1.57 0.32
N LEU A 53 -7.73 0.81 -0.11
CA LEU A 53 -7.51 -0.56 0.37
C LEU A 53 -7.24 -0.61 1.87
N LEU A 54 -6.35 0.23 2.39
CA LEU A 54 -6.06 0.26 3.84
C LEU A 54 -7.28 0.70 4.67
N VAL A 55 -8.06 1.66 4.18
CA VAL A 55 -9.26 2.16 4.88
C VAL A 55 -10.39 1.14 4.89
N ILE A 56 -10.70 0.52 3.75
CA ILE A 56 -11.78 -0.48 3.62
C ILE A 56 -11.46 -1.73 4.46
N ASN A 57 -10.17 -2.08 4.58
CA ASN A 57 -9.71 -3.22 5.40
C ASN A 57 -9.51 -2.90 6.88
N ASN A 58 -9.96 -1.72 7.36
CA ASN A 58 -9.82 -1.29 8.76
C ASN A 58 -8.38 -1.21 9.30
N ILE A 59 -7.39 -0.99 8.42
CA ILE A 59 -5.98 -0.83 8.82
C ILE A 59 -5.66 0.64 9.10
N ALA A 60 -6.22 1.55 8.29
CA ALA A 60 -5.93 2.97 8.36
C ALA A 60 -7.19 3.84 8.45
N ASN A 61 -7.06 4.99 9.09
CA ASN A 61 -7.97 6.13 8.94
C ASN A 61 -7.74 6.86 7.60
N ASN A 62 -6.47 7.07 7.23
CA ASN A 62 -6.04 7.67 5.96
C ASN A 62 -4.53 7.43 5.75
N VAL A 63 -4.07 7.59 4.51
CA VAL A 63 -2.62 7.60 4.18
C VAL A 63 -2.08 9.01 4.39
N VAL A 64 -0.88 9.10 4.97
CA VAL A 64 -0.17 10.37 5.21
C VAL A 64 0.75 10.67 4.04
N ARG A 65 1.55 9.68 3.64
CA ARG A 65 2.48 9.80 2.51
C ARG A 65 2.88 8.43 1.98
N ILE A 66 3.45 8.44 0.78
CA ILE A 66 4.05 7.28 0.14
C ILE A 66 5.47 7.66 -0.25
N ASP A 67 6.45 6.96 0.31
CA ASP A 67 7.86 7.16 0.04
C ASP A 67 8.36 6.03 -0.89
N VAL A 68 9.03 6.38 -1.99
CA VAL A 68 9.63 5.39 -2.90
C VAL A 68 10.89 4.82 -2.25
N LYS A 69 10.96 3.50 -2.08
CA LYS A 69 12.09 2.79 -1.48
C LYS A 69 13.03 2.18 -2.50
N SER A 70 12.47 1.63 -3.57
CA SER A 70 13.23 1.05 -4.66
C SER A 70 12.51 1.27 -5.98
N ILE A 71 13.27 1.38 -7.06
CA ILE A 71 12.74 1.48 -8.41
C ILE A 71 13.66 0.73 -9.37
N GLY A 72 13.06 -0.05 -10.25
CA GLY A 72 13.73 -0.69 -11.38
C GLY A 72 12.87 -0.62 -12.62
N ASP A 73 13.34 -1.24 -13.70
CA ASP A 73 12.67 -1.16 -15.01
C ASP A 73 11.24 -1.72 -15.00
N THR A 74 10.93 -2.62 -14.07
CA THR A 74 9.65 -3.36 -14.02
C THR A 74 8.96 -3.29 -12.66
N TYR A 75 9.53 -2.59 -11.69
CA TYR A 75 8.99 -2.55 -10.33
C TYR A 75 9.25 -1.22 -9.63
N LYS A 76 8.42 -0.92 -8.64
CA LYS A 76 8.53 0.23 -7.76
C LYS A 76 8.01 -0.13 -6.37
N ASP A 77 8.88 -0.06 -5.38
CA ASP A 77 8.53 -0.40 -4.00
C ASP A 77 8.28 0.87 -3.19
N PHE A 78 7.28 0.79 -2.32
CA PHE A 78 6.83 1.90 -1.52
C PHE A 78 6.86 1.58 -0.04
N GLU A 79 7.23 2.56 0.78
CA GLU A 79 6.80 2.60 2.16
C GLU A 79 5.60 3.54 2.27
N VAL A 80 4.50 3.00 2.77
CA VAL A 80 3.24 3.73 2.94
C VAL A 80 3.09 4.06 4.42
N ILE A 81 3.05 5.34 4.74
CA ILE A 81 2.85 5.82 6.11
C ILE A 81 1.40 6.23 6.29
N TYR A 82 0.74 5.74 7.33
CA TYR A 82 -0.69 5.95 7.54
C TYR A 82 -1.05 6.21 9.01
N ASN A 83 -2.26 6.73 9.22
CA ASN A 83 -2.86 6.91 10.53
C ASN A 83 -3.58 5.63 10.91
N VAL A 84 -3.15 4.95 11.98
CA VAL A 84 -3.77 3.68 12.41
C VAL A 84 -5.22 3.93 12.79
N LYS A 85 -6.09 2.96 12.47
CA LYS A 85 -7.50 2.97 12.85
C LYS A 85 -7.73 2.51 14.28
#